data_AF-A0A7X3V4I1-F1
#
_entry.id   AF-A0A7X3V4I1-F1
#
_cell.length_a   1.000
_cell.length_b   1.000
_cell.length_c   1.000
_cell.angle_alpha   90.00
_cell.angle_beta   90.00
_cell.angle_gamma   90.00
#
_symmetry.space_group_name_H-M   'P 1'
#
loop_
_entity.id
_entity.type
_entity.pdbx_description
1 polymer ?
#
loop_
_entity_poly.entity_id
_entity_poly.type
_entity_poly.pdbx_seq_one_letter_code
_entity_poly.pdbx_strand_id
1 'polypeptide(L)'
;MQGRPPASQPTDVFDAFVFDARDPAAFMRDVSYISGAAVMPPKWALGYMQSHRELRDDQRDAEEILTWVVDTFREKRMPLDAVIYLGTGFTPTGWNTPQPSFDFNPRVFRRQPPEVLADLHGRNVSVITHIVPWRRDRLPTLHGTIPPAPGDVLDRSHVFSYWQEHIPLVRAGVNAWWPDEGDWFDLYERIKRHQLYYEGPLWSTQDVRPWSLHRNGHLGIAQWGGWVWSGDPQATWKTLEAQVSVGINHSLSLSPYWGSDIGGFYSTSELTGELYARWFQFSAFTPSFRSHGRIWRLRLPWGWGLADWGFPEGQTELPPASEMNNPEIETITRSYGELRYRLIPYTYTLAREARDTGMPLMRALWLHYPEDERARSVSSEYLWGRDLLVAPVFKQGAARREVYLPAGDWYDWWTGERLSGGRTVTREVDLSIMPIYARAGAVIPFDPVRQYMDEEVDEPTTIKVFRGADGEFTLYEDDGVSLDYLQGRGAWTRMIWDDAEARLTIEPGAPPGAVNLLPEGRTFVVELLPGGETRVVRYAGSRVEVVF
;
A
#
# COMPACT_ATOMS: atom_id res chain seq x y z
N MET A 1 13.77 6.53 20.97
CA MET A 1 12.76 7.61 20.77
C MET A 1 12.05 7.84 22.09
N GLN A 2 12.24 8.98 22.75
CA GLN A 2 11.41 9.37 23.88
C GLN A 2 10.30 10.27 23.36
N GLY A 3 9.16 9.68 22.97
CA GLY A 3 7.92 10.45 22.86
C GLY A 3 7.49 10.81 24.27
N ARG A 4 8.02 11.92 24.81
CA ARG A 4 7.54 12.39 26.11
C ARG A 4 6.14 12.96 25.90
N PRO A 5 5.15 12.62 26.75
CA PRO A 5 3.89 13.34 26.77
C PRO A 5 4.15 14.84 27.02
N PRO A 6 3.20 15.73 26.64
CA PRO A 6 3.36 17.17 26.85
C PRO A 6 3.78 17.46 28.29
N ALA A 7 4.78 18.32 28.47
CA ALA A 7 5.45 18.56 29.76
C ALA A 7 4.54 19.13 30.87
N SER A 8 3.26 19.35 30.60
CA SER A 8 2.29 20.00 31.50
C SER A 8 1.19 19.08 32.06
N GLN A 9 1.18 17.78 31.77
CA GLN A 9 0.19 16.87 32.35
C GLN A 9 0.64 16.34 33.73
N PRO A 10 -0.25 16.30 34.74
CA PRO A 10 0.05 15.72 36.04
C PRO A 10 0.37 14.22 35.88
N THR A 11 1.47 13.78 36.48
CA THR A 11 2.04 12.43 36.37
C THR A 11 1.25 11.33 37.12
N ASP A 12 0.12 11.68 37.73
CA ASP A 12 -0.53 10.84 38.74
C ASP A 12 -1.84 10.18 38.23
N VAL A 13 -2.16 10.32 36.94
CA VAL A 13 -3.33 9.69 36.32
C VAL A 13 -2.89 8.78 35.17
N PHE A 14 -3.22 7.50 35.28
CA PHE A 14 -3.08 6.53 34.19
C PHE A 14 -4.44 6.38 33.51
N ASP A 15 -4.49 6.66 32.20
CA ASP A 15 -5.64 6.39 31.35
C ASP A 15 -5.34 5.14 30.51
N ALA A 16 -6.22 4.13 30.59
CA ALA A 16 -6.00 2.84 29.96
C ALA A 16 -7.29 2.30 29.35
N PHE A 17 -7.19 1.85 28.09
CA PHE A 17 -8.26 1.18 27.37
C PHE A 17 -7.95 -0.31 27.29
N VAL A 18 -8.86 -1.15 27.79
CA VAL A 18 -8.72 -2.61 27.77
C VAL A 18 -9.76 -3.19 26.84
N PHE A 19 -9.32 -4.02 25.89
CA PHE A 19 -10.19 -4.65 24.90
C PHE A 19 -10.16 -6.17 25.06
N ASP A 20 -11.30 -6.82 24.81
CA ASP A 20 -11.42 -8.28 24.84
C ASP A 20 -11.03 -8.87 23.49
N ALA A 21 -9.90 -9.58 23.44
CA ALA A 21 -9.37 -10.19 22.22
C ALA A 21 -9.89 -11.62 21.96
N ARG A 22 -10.83 -12.14 22.76
CA ARG A 22 -11.42 -13.49 22.54
C ARG A 22 -12.30 -13.54 21.29
N ASP A 23 -12.88 -12.41 20.90
CA ASP A 23 -13.47 -12.21 19.57
C ASP A 23 -12.59 -11.18 18.82
N PRO A 24 -11.65 -11.64 17.99
CA PRO A 24 -10.74 -10.74 17.28
C PRO A 24 -11.44 -9.74 16.36
N ALA A 25 -12.60 -10.07 15.80
CA ALA A 25 -13.35 -9.17 14.94
C ALA A 25 -14.01 -8.05 15.77
N ALA A 26 -14.57 -8.38 16.94
CA ALA A 26 -15.06 -7.37 17.88
C ALA A 26 -13.91 -6.49 18.40
N PHE A 27 -12.78 -7.10 18.77
CA PHE A 27 -11.57 -6.39 19.19
C PHE A 27 -11.14 -5.32 18.18
N MET A 28 -10.97 -5.69 16.90
CA MET A 28 -10.54 -4.74 15.86
C MET A 28 -11.56 -3.61 15.65
N ARG A 29 -12.86 -3.94 15.73
CA ARG A 29 -13.94 -2.96 15.62
C ARG A 29 -13.95 -1.97 16.77
N ASP A 30 -13.75 -2.45 18.00
CA ASP A 30 -13.73 -1.60 19.20
C ASP A 30 -12.51 -0.67 19.20
N VAL A 31 -11.33 -1.18 18.82
CA VAL A 31 -10.13 -0.36 18.64
C VAL A 31 -10.38 0.73 17.60
N SER A 32 -10.92 0.37 16.43
CA SER A 32 -11.25 1.30 15.34
C SER A 32 -12.28 2.36 15.78
N TYR A 33 -13.31 1.95 16.52
CA TYR A 33 -14.34 2.85 17.05
C TYR A 33 -13.74 3.92 17.98
N ILE A 34 -12.86 3.53 18.91
CA ILE A 34 -12.23 4.45 19.85
C ILE A 34 -11.16 5.31 19.18
N SER A 35 -10.35 4.74 18.27
CA SER A 35 -9.24 5.45 17.64
C SER A 35 -9.63 6.29 16.43
N GLY A 36 -10.83 6.06 15.88
CA GLY A 36 -11.28 6.64 14.62
C GLY A 36 -11.09 5.68 13.45
N ALA A 37 -12.14 5.54 12.63
CA ALA A 37 -12.15 4.66 11.48
C ALA A 37 -11.14 5.09 10.40
N ALA A 38 -10.52 4.12 9.73
CA ALA A 38 -9.62 4.39 8.62
C ALA A 38 -10.36 5.12 7.48
N VAL A 39 -9.75 6.15 6.91
CA VAL A 39 -10.28 6.80 5.70
C VAL A 39 -9.99 5.94 4.47
N MET A 40 -10.90 5.93 3.49
CA MET A 40 -10.59 5.28 2.23
C MET A 40 -9.49 6.08 1.51
N PRO A 41 -8.44 5.42 1.01
CA PRO A 41 -7.42 6.09 0.22
C PRO A 41 -7.96 6.40 -1.17
N PRO A 42 -7.30 7.30 -1.92
CA PRO A 42 -7.47 7.30 -3.36
C PRO A 42 -7.01 5.94 -3.92
N LYS A 43 -7.74 5.39 -4.89
CA LYS A 43 -7.53 4.02 -5.37
C LYS A 43 -6.12 3.79 -5.92
N TRP A 44 -5.56 4.80 -6.59
CA TRP A 44 -4.18 4.78 -7.11
C TRP A 44 -3.12 4.52 -6.02
N ALA A 45 -3.39 4.86 -4.76
CA ALA A 45 -2.43 4.65 -3.66
C ALA A 45 -2.22 3.19 -3.28
N LEU A 46 -3.13 2.30 -3.71
CA LEU A 46 -2.96 0.85 -3.59
C LEU A 46 -2.24 0.25 -4.80
N GLY A 47 -1.94 1.06 -5.82
CA GLY A 47 -1.13 0.71 -6.96
C GLY A 47 0.36 0.74 -6.67
N TYR A 48 1.15 0.51 -7.72
CA TYR A 48 2.60 0.57 -7.61
C TYR A 48 3.10 2.01 -7.66
N MET A 49 4.01 2.34 -6.74
CA MET A 49 4.62 3.67 -6.65
C MET A 49 6.14 3.56 -6.85
N GLN A 50 6.67 4.28 -7.85
CA GLN A 50 8.10 4.40 -8.06
C GLN A 50 8.63 5.68 -7.41
N SER A 51 9.47 5.53 -6.38
CA SER A 51 10.16 6.66 -5.78
C SER A 51 11.55 6.85 -6.36
N HIS A 52 11.97 8.11 -6.45
CA HIS A 52 13.27 8.56 -6.92
C HIS A 52 13.99 9.28 -5.79
N ARG A 53 15.11 8.71 -5.38
CA ARG A 53 15.98 9.33 -4.38
C ARG A 53 16.82 10.46 -4.98
N GLU A 54 17.30 10.30 -6.20
CA GLU A 54 18.11 11.30 -6.89
C GLU A 54 17.63 11.48 -8.33
N LEU A 55 17.54 12.73 -8.78
CA LEU A 55 17.21 13.09 -10.15
C LEU A 55 18.50 13.38 -10.93
N ARG A 56 19.38 12.39 -10.96
CA ARG A 56 20.68 12.45 -11.65
C ARG A 56 20.97 11.12 -12.31
N ASP A 57 21.36 11.21 -13.58
CA ASP A 57 21.73 10.11 -14.44
C ASP A 57 22.92 10.58 -15.31
N ASP A 58 23.79 9.66 -15.73
CA ASP A 58 24.95 9.97 -16.57
C ASP A 58 24.57 10.11 -18.05
N GLN A 59 23.38 9.64 -18.42
CA GLN A 59 22.89 9.62 -19.81
C GLN A 59 21.77 10.62 -20.08
N ARG A 60 21.18 11.22 -19.03
CA ARG A 60 19.97 12.04 -19.14
C ARG A 60 20.05 13.28 -18.26
N ASP A 61 19.42 14.35 -18.74
CA ASP A 61 19.18 15.53 -17.93
C ASP A 61 18.12 15.27 -16.85
N ALA A 62 18.18 16.02 -15.75
CA ALA A 62 17.31 15.80 -14.59
C ALA A 62 15.81 15.91 -14.89
N GLU A 63 15.38 16.81 -15.79
CA GLU A 63 13.98 16.92 -16.21
C GLU A 63 13.55 15.70 -17.04
N GLU A 64 14.43 15.20 -17.91
CA GLU A 64 14.14 14.06 -18.79
C GLU A 64 13.93 12.78 -17.99
N ILE A 65 14.63 12.61 -16.86
CA ILE A 65 14.44 11.47 -15.95
C ILE A 65 12.98 11.38 -15.49
N LEU A 66 12.31 12.52 -15.25
CA LEU A 66 10.94 12.55 -14.73
C LEU A 66 9.98 11.80 -15.65
N THR A 67 9.98 12.11 -16.95
CA THR A 67 9.11 11.47 -17.94
C THR A 67 9.67 10.15 -18.42
N TRP A 68 11.00 10.02 -18.58
CA TRP A 68 11.64 8.79 -19.08
C TRP A 68 11.30 7.57 -18.23
N VAL A 69 11.27 7.71 -16.90
CA VAL A 69 10.93 6.58 -16.03
C VAL A 69 9.51 6.13 -16.29
N VAL A 70 8.55 7.06 -16.32
CA VAL A 70 7.15 6.75 -16.58
C VAL A 70 6.97 6.14 -17.96
N ASP A 71 7.59 6.72 -18.99
CA ASP A 71 7.56 6.20 -20.36
C ASP A 71 8.12 4.78 -20.42
N THR A 72 9.23 4.51 -19.70
CA THR A 72 9.82 3.17 -19.64
C THR A 72 8.89 2.15 -18.96
N PHE A 73 8.15 2.53 -17.91
CA PHE A 73 7.10 1.67 -17.33
C PHE A 73 6.02 1.34 -18.36
N ARG A 74 5.52 2.35 -19.10
CA ARG A 74 4.49 2.16 -20.14
C ARG A 74 4.99 1.29 -21.30
N GLU A 75 6.19 1.55 -21.81
CA GLU A 75 6.83 0.77 -22.87
C GLU A 75 7.04 -0.69 -22.47
N LYS A 76 7.47 -0.93 -21.23
CA LYS A 76 7.66 -2.28 -20.69
C LYS A 76 6.36 -2.95 -20.27
N ARG A 77 5.21 -2.28 -20.40
CA ARG A 77 3.90 -2.75 -19.94
C ARG A 77 3.90 -3.15 -18.46
N MET A 78 4.58 -2.34 -17.64
CA MET A 78 4.63 -2.52 -16.20
C MET A 78 3.69 -1.53 -15.52
N PRO A 79 2.82 -1.99 -14.60
CA PRO A 79 1.87 -1.09 -13.94
C PRO A 79 2.56 -0.04 -13.06
N LEU A 80 2.09 1.22 -13.13
CA LEU A 80 2.59 2.35 -12.33
C LEU A 80 1.48 3.40 -12.17
N ASP A 81 1.20 3.78 -10.93
CA ASP A 81 0.16 4.75 -10.56
C ASP A 81 0.72 6.07 -10.03
N ALA A 82 1.89 6.06 -9.39
CA ALA A 82 2.48 7.28 -8.86
C ALA A 82 4.00 7.30 -8.89
N VAL A 83 4.53 8.50 -9.01
CA VAL A 83 5.95 8.81 -8.91
C VAL A 83 6.20 9.70 -7.71
N ILE A 84 7.27 9.41 -6.97
CA ILE A 84 7.63 10.15 -5.76
C ILE A 84 9.02 10.75 -5.92
N TYR A 85 9.15 12.06 -5.72
CA TYR A 85 10.43 12.75 -5.88
C TYR A 85 10.97 13.26 -4.54
N LEU A 86 12.21 12.87 -4.22
CA LEU A 86 12.91 13.28 -3.00
C LEU A 86 13.46 14.71 -3.10
N GLY A 87 13.52 15.41 -1.96
CA GLY A 87 13.99 16.80 -1.87
C GLY A 87 15.49 16.93 -1.54
N THR A 88 16.06 18.11 -1.77
CA THR A 88 17.52 18.38 -1.74
C THR A 88 18.22 18.26 -0.38
N GLY A 89 17.50 18.04 0.73
CA GLY A 89 18.15 17.75 2.02
C GLY A 89 18.66 16.32 2.15
N PHE A 90 18.24 15.42 1.26
CA PHE A 90 18.56 13.98 1.29
C PHE A 90 19.29 13.51 0.03
N THR A 91 19.37 14.39 -0.97
CA THR A 91 19.97 14.14 -2.26
C THR A 91 20.58 15.41 -2.85
N PRO A 92 21.73 15.35 -3.55
CA PRO A 92 22.31 16.51 -4.23
C PRO A 92 21.38 17.12 -5.28
N THR A 93 20.56 16.30 -5.94
CA THR A 93 19.64 16.71 -7.01
C THR A 93 18.23 16.20 -6.68
N GLY A 94 17.46 17.06 -6.00
CA GLY A 94 16.07 16.80 -5.62
C GLY A 94 15.08 17.76 -6.28
N TRP A 95 13.79 17.49 -6.11
CA TRP A 95 12.72 18.23 -6.79
C TRP A 95 12.66 19.72 -6.41
N ASN A 96 13.10 20.08 -5.20
CA ASN A 96 13.03 21.44 -4.66
C ASN A 96 14.38 22.14 -4.56
N THR A 97 14.37 23.47 -4.45
CA THR A 97 15.57 24.25 -4.08
C THR A 97 16.09 23.82 -2.70
N PRO A 98 17.34 24.18 -2.30
CA PRO A 98 17.95 23.69 -1.07
C PRO A 98 17.01 23.73 0.13
N GLN A 99 16.79 22.57 0.75
CA GLN A 99 15.87 22.41 1.87
C GLN A 99 16.21 23.29 3.08
N PRO A 100 15.20 23.65 3.89
CA PRO A 100 13.77 23.42 3.66
C PRO A 100 13.17 24.42 2.64
N SER A 101 12.45 23.90 1.65
CA SER A 101 11.88 24.72 0.57
C SER A 101 10.65 24.07 -0.08
N PHE A 102 9.68 24.90 -0.46
CA PHE A 102 8.50 24.56 -1.26
C PHE A 102 8.63 25.04 -2.71
N ASP A 103 9.82 25.51 -3.11
CA ASP A 103 10.08 25.99 -4.46
C ASP A 103 10.70 24.88 -5.32
N PHE A 104 10.24 24.75 -6.55
CA PHE A 104 10.81 23.82 -7.53
C PHE A 104 12.27 24.17 -7.86
N ASN A 105 13.12 23.15 -7.97
CA ASN A 105 14.53 23.29 -8.29
C ASN A 105 14.71 23.65 -9.77
N PRO A 106 15.25 24.84 -10.13
CA PRO A 106 15.42 25.22 -11.53
C PRO A 106 16.51 24.42 -12.26
N ARG A 107 17.32 23.62 -11.54
CA ARG A 107 18.25 22.65 -12.15
C ARG A 107 17.56 21.37 -12.59
N VAL A 108 16.41 21.06 -12.02
CA VAL A 108 15.58 19.89 -12.36
C VAL A 108 14.46 20.31 -13.29
N PHE A 109 13.70 21.35 -12.93
CA PHE A 109 12.60 21.91 -13.72
C PHE A 109 13.13 23.08 -14.54
N ARG A 110 13.56 22.78 -15.78
CA ARG A 110 14.00 23.78 -16.76
C ARG A 110 12.80 24.48 -17.42
N ARG A 111 11.69 23.75 -17.56
CA ARG A 111 10.38 24.29 -17.97
C ARG A 111 9.58 24.73 -16.75
N GLN A 112 8.44 25.39 -17.01
CA GLN A 112 7.52 25.75 -15.94
C GLN A 112 7.01 24.46 -15.25
N PRO A 113 7.13 24.33 -13.92
CA PRO A 113 6.73 23.12 -13.21
C PRO A 113 5.30 22.64 -13.53
N PRO A 114 4.28 23.51 -13.67
CA PRO A 114 2.95 23.07 -14.07
C PRO A 114 2.90 22.33 -15.43
N GLU A 115 3.74 22.72 -16.39
CA GLU A 115 3.82 22.04 -17.70
C GLU A 115 4.44 20.66 -17.56
N VAL A 116 5.51 20.55 -16.77
CA VAL A 116 6.19 19.26 -16.51
C VAL A 116 5.27 18.30 -15.77
N LEU A 117 4.53 18.79 -14.75
CA LEU A 117 3.58 17.95 -14.02
C LEU A 117 2.37 17.56 -14.87
N ALA A 118 1.90 18.45 -15.75
CA ALA A 118 0.86 18.10 -16.73
C ALA A 118 1.32 16.99 -17.71
N ASP A 119 2.59 16.98 -18.12
CA ASP A 119 3.14 15.90 -18.96
C ASP A 119 3.14 14.54 -18.24
N LEU A 120 3.37 14.54 -16.91
CA LEU A 120 3.29 13.34 -16.08
C LEU A 120 1.83 12.89 -15.91
N HIS A 121 0.91 13.82 -15.65
CA HIS A 121 -0.53 13.51 -15.59
C HIS A 121 -1.05 12.96 -16.91
N GLY A 122 -0.58 13.48 -18.05
CA GLY A 122 -0.88 12.94 -19.38
C GLY A 122 -0.40 11.50 -19.62
N ARG A 123 0.45 10.96 -18.73
CA ARG A 123 0.89 9.56 -18.69
C ARG A 123 0.17 8.73 -17.62
N ASN A 124 -0.89 9.28 -17.02
CA ASN A 124 -1.72 8.64 -16.01
C ASN A 124 -0.93 8.24 -14.76
N VAL A 125 -0.10 9.15 -14.23
CA VAL A 125 0.55 8.98 -12.93
C VAL A 125 0.26 10.15 -12.00
N SER A 126 0.07 9.85 -10.72
CA SER A 126 0.06 10.85 -9.66
C SER A 126 1.49 11.27 -9.28
N VAL A 127 1.67 12.55 -8.96
CA VAL A 127 2.96 13.12 -8.55
C VAL A 127 2.96 13.39 -7.05
N ILE A 128 3.96 12.83 -6.37
CA ILE A 128 4.14 12.95 -4.93
C ILE A 128 5.46 13.67 -4.66
N THR A 129 5.45 14.68 -3.79
CA THR A 129 6.67 15.36 -3.38
C THR A 129 7.02 15.10 -1.93
N HIS A 130 8.31 14.85 -1.71
CA HIS A 130 8.89 14.72 -0.38
C HIS A 130 9.02 16.08 0.31
N ILE A 131 8.48 16.18 1.53
CA ILE A 131 8.46 17.39 2.35
C ILE A 131 9.12 17.10 3.69
N VAL A 132 10.05 17.97 4.08
CA VAL A 132 10.69 17.97 5.40
C VAL A 132 10.28 19.24 6.13
N PRO A 133 9.98 19.18 7.44
CA PRO A 133 9.53 20.34 8.19
C PRO A 133 10.49 21.53 8.08
N TRP A 134 9.93 22.69 7.79
CA TRP A 134 10.67 23.94 7.73
C TRP A 134 11.23 24.33 9.11
N ARG A 135 12.56 24.36 9.24
CA ARG A 135 13.29 24.99 10.36
C ARG A 135 12.75 24.62 11.76
N ARG A 136 13.01 23.39 12.23
CA ARG A 136 12.65 22.95 13.61
C ARG A 136 13.09 23.96 14.69
N ASP A 137 14.25 24.60 14.54
CA ASP A 137 14.74 25.64 15.46
C ASP A 137 13.82 26.87 15.60
N ARG A 138 12.82 27.00 14.72
CA ARG A 138 11.87 28.13 14.66
C ARG A 138 10.40 27.72 14.76
N LEU A 139 10.10 26.42 14.83
CA LEU A 139 8.76 25.88 15.06
C LEU A 139 8.72 25.22 16.45
N PRO A 140 8.25 25.95 17.49
CA PRO A 140 8.18 25.42 18.85
C PRO A 140 7.26 24.21 18.95
N THR A 141 6.10 24.22 18.27
CA THR A 141 5.10 23.13 18.22
C THR A 141 4.33 23.15 16.88
N LEU A 142 3.53 22.10 16.59
CA LEU A 142 2.47 22.12 15.57
C LEU A 142 1.09 21.99 16.26
N HIS A 143 0.16 22.90 15.95
CA HIS A 143 -1.19 22.90 16.56
C HIS A 143 -2.26 23.51 15.64
N GLY A 144 -3.55 23.43 16.04
CA GLY A 144 -4.68 24.02 15.30
C GLY A 144 -5.39 23.05 14.35
N THR A 145 -6.22 23.60 13.45
CA THR A 145 -7.01 22.89 12.41
C THR A 145 -7.03 23.65 11.08
N ILE A 146 -7.58 23.04 10.03
CA ILE A 146 -7.80 23.67 8.72
C ILE A 146 -9.27 23.51 8.29
N PRO A 147 -10.03 24.62 8.06
CA PRO A 147 -9.66 26.01 8.34
C PRO A 147 -9.53 26.26 9.85
N PRO A 148 -8.87 27.36 10.26
CA PRO A 148 -8.79 27.74 11.67
C PRO A 148 -10.17 28.02 12.28
N ALA A 149 -10.35 27.68 13.55
CA ALA A 149 -11.56 27.99 14.30
C ALA A 149 -11.64 29.48 14.65
N PRO A 150 -12.84 30.03 14.89
CA PRO A 150 -12.98 31.41 15.36
C PRO A 150 -12.21 31.65 16.66
N GLY A 151 -11.26 32.60 16.63
CA GLY A 151 -10.43 32.95 17.79
C GLY A 151 -9.06 32.25 17.83
N ASP A 152 -8.78 31.33 16.89
CA ASP A 152 -7.45 30.73 16.78
C ASP A 152 -6.39 31.80 16.48
N VAL A 153 -5.24 31.70 17.16
CA VAL A 153 -4.09 32.55 16.89
C VAL A 153 -3.34 31.96 15.70
N LEU A 154 -3.37 32.69 14.58
CA LEU A 154 -2.66 32.30 13.36
C LEU A 154 -1.21 32.76 13.43
N ASP A 155 -0.36 31.91 14.00
CA ASP A 155 1.09 32.08 13.98
C ASP A 155 1.78 30.98 13.17
N ARG A 156 3.12 30.99 13.15
CA ARG A 156 3.91 30.03 12.36
C ARG A 156 3.76 28.57 12.82
N SER A 157 3.39 28.33 14.08
CA SER A 157 3.14 26.98 14.62
C SER A 157 1.74 26.45 14.32
N HIS A 158 0.85 27.29 13.79
CA HIS A 158 -0.47 26.87 13.38
C HIS A 158 -0.41 26.06 12.07
N VAL A 159 -1.05 24.89 12.04
CA VAL A 159 -1.02 23.97 10.89
C VAL A 159 -1.54 24.61 9.60
N PHE A 160 -2.55 25.49 9.70
CA PHE A 160 -3.03 26.28 8.55
C PHE A 160 -1.93 27.12 7.88
N SER A 161 -1.11 27.79 8.68
CA SER A 161 -0.02 28.63 8.16
C SER A 161 1.05 27.78 7.47
N TYR A 162 1.32 26.58 7.99
CA TYR A 162 2.20 25.62 7.33
C TYR A 162 1.61 25.13 5.99
N TRP A 163 0.30 24.86 5.94
CA TRP A 163 -0.35 24.42 4.72
C TRP A 163 -0.34 25.47 3.60
N GLN A 164 -0.37 26.77 3.93
CA GLN A 164 -0.28 27.83 2.91
C GLN A 164 0.94 27.69 1.99
N GLU A 165 2.07 27.21 2.52
CA GLU A 165 3.30 26.97 1.75
C GLU A 165 3.14 25.87 0.68
N HIS A 166 2.14 24.98 0.83
CA HIS A 166 1.87 23.90 -0.13
C HIS A 166 1.01 24.37 -1.31
N ILE A 167 0.29 25.49 -1.17
CA ILE A 167 -0.69 25.95 -2.18
C ILE A 167 -0.06 26.18 -3.56
N PRO A 168 1.14 26.78 -3.71
CA PRO A 168 1.80 26.87 -5.01
C PRO A 168 2.08 25.50 -5.65
N LEU A 169 2.44 24.50 -4.85
CA LEU A 169 2.69 23.13 -5.32
C LEU A 169 1.40 22.41 -5.74
N VAL A 170 0.33 22.58 -4.95
CA VAL A 170 -1.01 22.08 -5.32
C VAL A 170 -1.43 22.66 -6.67
N ARG A 171 -1.31 23.99 -6.84
CA ARG A 171 -1.66 24.67 -8.10
C ARG A 171 -0.79 24.23 -9.28
N ALA A 172 0.44 23.81 -9.01
CA ALA A 172 1.32 23.27 -10.05
C ALA A 172 0.97 21.83 -10.47
N GLY A 173 0.17 21.10 -9.68
CA GLY A 173 -0.25 19.74 -10.01
C GLY A 173 0.35 18.64 -9.12
N VAL A 174 0.93 18.96 -7.96
CA VAL A 174 1.29 17.93 -6.98
C VAL A 174 0.03 17.30 -6.40
N ASN A 175 -0.09 15.97 -6.47
CA ASN A 175 -1.28 15.24 -6.04
C ASN A 175 -1.24 14.89 -4.55
N ALA A 176 -0.07 14.54 -4.01
CA ALA A 176 0.04 14.02 -2.66
C ALA A 176 1.44 14.22 -2.06
N TRP A 177 1.61 13.82 -0.79
CA TRP A 177 2.75 14.27 0.01
C TRP A 177 3.52 13.13 0.64
N TRP A 178 4.83 13.25 0.71
CA TRP A 178 5.66 12.42 1.56
C TRP A 178 6.29 13.29 2.67
N PRO A 179 5.55 13.53 3.77
CA PRO A 179 6.08 14.15 4.96
C PRO A 179 7.08 13.25 5.71
N ASP A 180 8.37 13.45 5.46
CA ASP A 180 9.46 12.73 6.12
C ASP A 180 9.95 13.44 7.39
N GLU A 181 10.78 12.77 8.19
CA GLU A 181 11.46 13.38 9.32
C GLU A 181 10.50 13.90 10.40
N GLY A 182 9.78 12.99 11.06
CA GLY A 182 8.90 13.33 12.19
C GLY A 182 9.36 12.82 13.55
N ASP A 183 10.53 12.19 13.63
CA ASP A 183 10.92 11.40 14.82
C ASP A 183 11.20 12.26 16.06
N TRP A 184 11.50 13.53 15.85
CA TRP A 184 11.68 14.54 16.90
C TRP A 184 10.40 15.25 17.32
N PHE A 185 9.28 15.04 16.62
CA PHE A 185 8.00 15.53 17.06
C PHE A 185 7.57 14.74 18.29
N ASP A 186 6.99 15.43 19.27
CA ASP A 186 6.29 14.74 20.35
C ASP A 186 5.04 14.03 19.81
N LEU A 187 4.35 13.29 20.67
CA LEU A 187 3.16 12.53 20.26
C LEU A 187 2.08 13.46 19.67
N TYR A 188 1.84 14.61 20.28
CA TYR A 188 0.81 15.54 19.84
C TYR A 188 1.13 16.13 18.47
N GLU A 189 2.38 16.56 18.26
CA GLU A 189 2.86 17.10 17.00
C GLU A 189 2.80 16.07 15.86
N ARG A 190 3.13 14.79 16.13
CA ARG A 190 3.01 13.71 15.14
C ARG A 190 1.56 13.53 14.69
N ILE A 191 0.62 13.49 15.64
CA ILE A 191 -0.81 13.41 15.36
C ILE A 191 -1.27 14.63 14.55
N LYS A 192 -0.88 15.85 14.96
CA LYS A 192 -1.22 17.08 14.24
C LYS A 192 -0.64 17.14 12.83
N ARG A 193 0.50 16.50 12.58
CA ARG A 193 1.06 16.37 11.24
C ARG A 193 0.20 15.48 10.34
N HIS A 194 -0.30 14.34 10.83
CA HIS A 194 -1.25 13.51 10.08
C HIS A 194 -2.53 14.29 9.77
N GLN A 195 -3.09 15.00 10.76
CA GLN A 195 -4.26 15.86 10.57
C GLN A 195 -4.02 16.94 9.52
N LEU A 196 -2.89 17.65 9.57
CA LEU A 196 -2.49 18.67 8.59
C LEU A 196 -2.50 18.13 7.16
N TYR A 197 -1.87 16.97 6.93
CA TYR A 197 -1.77 16.37 5.60
C TYR A 197 -3.05 15.65 5.14
N TYR A 198 -4.08 15.60 5.98
CA TYR A 198 -5.43 15.20 5.62
C TYR A 198 -6.33 16.42 5.35
N GLU A 199 -6.46 17.33 6.32
CA GLU A 199 -7.34 18.50 6.21
C GLU A 199 -6.83 19.54 5.20
N GLY A 200 -5.52 19.69 5.06
CA GLY A 200 -4.90 20.59 4.11
C GLY A 200 -5.36 20.33 2.67
N PRO A 201 -5.12 19.13 2.13
CA PRO A 201 -5.59 18.78 0.79
C PRO A 201 -7.09 18.96 0.60
N LEU A 202 -7.92 18.60 1.59
CA LEU A 202 -9.38 18.80 1.53
C LEU A 202 -9.79 20.27 1.44
N TRP A 203 -9.01 21.14 2.07
CA TRP A 203 -9.26 22.58 2.03
C TRP A 203 -8.84 23.22 0.70
N SER A 204 -7.75 22.75 0.08
CA SER A 204 -7.24 23.32 -1.18
C SER A 204 -7.80 22.66 -2.44
N THR A 205 -8.22 21.40 -2.34
CA THR A 205 -8.70 20.56 -3.44
C THR A 205 -9.99 19.89 -2.98
N GLN A 206 -11.13 20.44 -3.41
CA GLN A 206 -12.43 19.91 -2.98
C GLN A 206 -12.68 18.54 -3.55
N ASP A 207 -13.27 17.68 -2.72
CA ASP A 207 -13.80 16.36 -3.10
C ASP A 207 -12.77 15.43 -3.76
N VAL A 208 -11.52 15.47 -3.29
CA VAL A 208 -10.47 14.51 -3.64
C VAL A 208 -9.88 13.94 -2.36
N ARG A 209 -9.81 12.61 -2.27
CA ARG A 209 -9.24 11.90 -1.11
C ARG A 209 -7.76 12.27 -0.92
N PRO A 210 -7.37 12.77 0.26
CA PRO A 210 -5.97 13.04 0.57
C PRO A 210 -5.15 11.75 0.62
N TRP A 211 -3.87 11.86 0.27
CA TRP A 211 -2.89 10.84 0.58
C TRP A 211 -1.61 11.48 1.10
N SER A 212 -1.02 10.86 2.12
CA SER A 212 0.29 11.26 2.61
C SER A 212 1.00 10.12 3.31
N LEU A 213 2.29 9.95 3.05
CA LEU A 213 3.13 8.92 3.64
C LEU A 213 4.00 9.49 4.77
N HIS A 214 3.88 8.98 6.00
CA HIS A 214 4.59 9.48 7.20
C HIS A 214 5.55 8.44 7.79
N ARG A 215 6.65 8.86 8.41
CA ARG A 215 7.65 7.91 8.97
C ARG A 215 7.25 7.34 10.32
N ASN A 216 6.27 7.96 10.96
CA ASN A 216 5.83 7.66 12.31
C ASN A 216 4.37 8.03 12.48
N GLY A 217 3.83 7.61 13.62
CA GLY A 217 2.46 7.86 14.01
C GLY A 217 2.18 7.27 15.39
N HIS A 218 0.90 7.20 15.71
CA HIS A 218 0.38 6.57 16.92
C HIS A 218 -1.04 6.06 16.64
N LEU A 219 -1.60 5.21 17.49
CA LEU A 219 -2.98 4.76 17.37
C LEU A 219 -3.91 5.98 17.17
N GLY A 220 -4.74 5.91 16.13
CA GLY A 220 -5.69 6.95 15.73
C GLY A 220 -5.33 7.71 14.46
N ILE A 221 -4.11 7.58 13.93
CA ILE A 221 -3.72 8.23 12.66
C ILE A 221 -4.51 7.75 11.43
N ALA A 222 -5.13 6.56 11.50
CA ALA A 222 -5.89 5.98 10.38
C ALA A 222 -7.05 6.88 9.91
N GLN A 223 -7.64 7.66 10.82
CA GLN A 223 -8.70 8.63 10.51
C GLN A 223 -8.22 9.83 9.66
N TRP A 224 -6.92 9.99 9.48
CA TRP A 224 -6.28 11.04 8.69
C TRP A 224 -5.35 10.44 7.61
N GLY A 225 -5.68 9.26 7.11
CA GLY A 225 -4.91 8.56 6.08
C GLY A 225 -3.99 7.51 6.68
N GLY A 226 -3.21 7.84 7.71
CA GLY A 226 -2.45 6.86 8.49
C GLY A 226 -1.45 5.99 7.74
N TRP A 227 -0.96 6.42 6.57
CA TRP A 227 0.02 5.65 5.80
C TRP A 227 1.41 5.82 6.42
N VAL A 228 2.03 4.70 6.79
CA VAL A 228 3.36 4.69 7.41
C VAL A 228 4.30 3.71 6.73
N TRP A 229 5.57 4.09 6.56
CA TRP A 229 6.63 3.16 6.16
C TRP A 229 7.63 2.92 7.30
N SER A 230 8.39 1.84 7.20
CA SER A 230 9.33 1.40 8.25
C SER A 230 10.62 2.21 8.39
N GLY A 231 10.75 3.35 7.69
CA GLY A 231 11.91 4.24 7.78
C GLY A 231 13.02 3.85 6.82
N ASP A 232 14.26 3.85 7.30
CA ASP A 232 15.47 3.70 6.48
C ASP A 232 16.16 2.34 6.72
N PRO A 233 15.54 1.21 6.36
CA PRO A 233 16.11 -0.12 6.59
C PRO A 233 17.40 -0.35 5.79
N GLN A 234 18.30 -1.18 6.32
CA GLN A 234 19.40 -1.75 5.53
C GLN A 234 18.89 -2.84 4.59
N ALA A 235 19.46 -2.90 3.39
CA ALA A 235 19.17 -3.89 2.34
C ALA A 235 19.75 -5.28 2.63
N THR A 236 19.29 -5.93 3.72
CA THR A 236 19.74 -7.28 4.11
C THR A 236 18.59 -8.28 4.15
N TRP A 237 18.90 -9.57 4.03
CA TRP A 237 17.92 -10.66 4.18
C TRP A 237 17.28 -10.68 5.57
N LYS A 238 18.08 -10.38 6.61
CA LYS A 238 17.57 -10.30 7.98
C LYS A 238 16.57 -9.15 8.14
N THR A 239 16.79 -8.04 7.45
CA THR A 239 15.83 -6.94 7.43
C THR A 239 14.54 -7.34 6.74
N LEU A 240 14.60 -8.00 5.58
CA LEU A 240 13.41 -8.50 4.88
C LEU A 240 12.59 -9.45 5.77
N GLU A 241 13.24 -10.39 6.47
CA GLU A 241 12.57 -11.25 7.46
C GLU A 241 11.85 -10.42 8.53
N ALA A 242 12.52 -9.40 9.08
CA ALA A 242 11.94 -8.54 10.11
C ALA A 242 10.77 -7.71 9.59
N GLN A 243 10.80 -7.24 8.34
CA GLN A 243 9.71 -6.45 7.75
C GLN A 243 8.37 -7.20 7.73
N VAL A 244 8.39 -8.54 7.59
CA VAL A 244 7.15 -9.34 7.66
C VAL A 244 6.51 -9.18 9.04
N SER A 245 7.27 -9.38 10.11
CA SER A 245 6.77 -9.20 11.48
C SER A 245 6.40 -7.75 11.79
N VAL A 246 7.15 -6.77 11.28
CA VAL A 246 6.83 -5.33 11.45
C VAL A 246 5.49 -5.00 10.82
N GLY A 247 5.22 -5.45 9.59
CA GLY A 247 3.95 -5.20 8.91
C GLY A 247 2.75 -5.81 9.63
N ILE A 248 2.89 -7.04 10.12
CA ILE A 248 1.84 -7.72 10.93
C ILE A 248 1.53 -6.90 12.19
N ASN A 249 2.57 -6.52 12.94
CA ASN A 249 2.39 -5.78 14.19
C ASN A 249 1.84 -4.36 13.94
N HIS A 250 2.31 -3.68 12.89
CA HIS A 250 1.79 -2.36 12.52
C HIS A 250 0.30 -2.41 12.21
N SER A 251 -0.11 -3.39 11.41
CA SER A 251 -1.50 -3.58 10.99
C SER A 251 -2.45 -3.87 12.15
N LEU A 252 -1.94 -4.50 13.22
CA LEU A 252 -2.69 -4.77 14.45
C LEU A 252 -2.77 -3.57 15.40
N SER A 253 -1.84 -2.60 15.32
CA SER A 253 -1.63 -1.65 16.41
C SER A 253 -1.75 -0.18 16.05
N LEU A 254 -1.58 0.20 14.78
CA LEU A 254 -1.49 1.60 14.37
C LEU A 254 -2.44 1.96 13.22
N SER A 255 -2.34 1.23 12.11
CA SER A 255 -3.03 1.58 10.88
C SER A 255 -3.09 0.38 9.94
N PRO A 256 -4.16 0.22 9.13
CA PRO A 256 -4.20 -0.79 8.08
C PRO A 256 -3.28 -0.47 6.90
N TYR A 257 -2.64 0.71 6.87
CA TYR A 257 -1.84 1.18 5.74
C TYR A 257 -0.34 1.28 6.07
N TRP A 258 0.39 0.23 5.71
CA TRP A 258 1.81 0.10 5.96
C TRP A 258 2.59 -0.37 4.72
N GLY A 259 3.88 -0.05 4.67
CA GLY A 259 4.81 -0.65 3.72
C GLY A 259 6.26 -0.49 4.13
N SER A 260 7.15 -0.95 3.26
CA SER A 260 8.60 -0.82 3.42
C SER A 260 9.25 -0.45 2.09
N ASP A 261 10.49 -0.01 2.15
CA ASP A 261 11.29 0.29 0.96
C ASP A 261 11.67 -1.01 0.26
N ILE A 262 11.15 -1.25 -0.94
CA ILE A 262 11.45 -2.48 -1.69
C ILE A 262 12.96 -2.59 -1.95
N GLY A 263 13.57 -3.63 -1.38
CA GLY A 263 15.01 -3.88 -1.42
C GLY A 263 15.83 -3.09 -0.40
N GLY A 264 15.20 -2.45 0.59
CA GLY A 264 15.84 -1.66 1.64
C GLY A 264 16.34 -0.28 1.19
N PHE A 265 16.47 0.64 2.15
CA PHE A 265 16.92 2.00 1.88
C PHE A 265 18.43 2.07 1.72
N TYR A 266 19.19 1.71 2.76
CA TYR A 266 20.65 1.74 2.73
C TYR A 266 21.20 0.52 2.01
N SER A 267 22.07 0.74 1.02
CA SER A 267 22.72 -0.32 0.28
C SER A 267 23.72 -1.05 1.16
N THR A 268 23.80 -2.37 0.99
CA THR A 268 24.79 -3.27 1.60
C THR A 268 25.26 -4.26 0.55
N SER A 269 26.28 -5.06 0.84
CA SER A 269 26.72 -6.14 -0.07
C SER A 269 25.66 -7.22 -0.34
N GLU A 270 24.67 -7.36 0.54
CA GLU A 270 23.50 -8.26 0.35
C GLU A 270 22.45 -7.73 -0.62
N LEU A 271 22.55 -6.47 -1.07
CA LEU A 271 21.65 -5.93 -2.09
C LEU A 271 21.97 -6.57 -3.44
N THR A 272 21.21 -7.62 -3.76
CA THR A 272 21.27 -8.37 -5.02
C THR A 272 19.93 -8.33 -5.75
N GLY A 273 19.90 -8.75 -7.01
CA GLY A 273 18.66 -8.90 -7.77
C GLY A 273 17.69 -9.85 -7.08
N GLU A 274 18.23 -10.91 -6.47
CA GLU A 274 17.46 -11.87 -5.68
C GLU A 274 16.76 -11.20 -4.49
N LEU A 275 17.49 -10.45 -3.66
CA LEU A 275 16.91 -9.77 -2.50
C LEU A 275 15.84 -8.76 -2.94
N TYR A 276 16.12 -7.97 -3.98
CA TYR A 276 15.15 -7.01 -4.52
C TYR A 276 13.87 -7.70 -5.02
N ALA A 277 14.01 -8.79 -5.80
CA ALA A 277 12.86 -9.55 -6.29
C ALA A 277 12.03 -10.15 -5.13
N ARG A 278 12.67 -10.77 -4.12
CA ARG A 278 11.96 -11.31 -2.94
C ARG A 278 11.23 -10.23 -2.14
N TRP A 279 11.84 -9.05 -2.00
CA TRP A 279 11.19 -7.92 -1.33
C TRP A 279 10.02 -7.36 -2.15
N PHE A 280 10.16 -7.33 -3.48
CA PHE A 280 9.10 -6.89 -4.40
C PHE A 280 7.89 -7.85 -4.33
N GLN A 281 8.13 -9.17 -4.32
CA GLN A 281 7.11 -10.19 -4.12
C GLN A 281 6.33 -9.99 -2.83
N PHE A 282 7.05 -9.82 -1.71
CA PHE A 282 6.45 -9.51 -0.41
C PHE A 282 5.60 -8.23 -0.47
N SER A 283 6.13 -7.17 -1.07
CA SER A 283 5.50 -5.84 -1.05
C SER A 283 4.26 -5.73 -1.93
N ALA A 284 4.11 -6.60 -2.94
CA ALA A 284 2.87 -6.73 -3.70
C ALA A 284 1.66 -7.12 -2.81
N PHE A 285 1.94 -7.71 -1.64
CA PHE A 285 0.96 -8.09 -0.62
C PHE A 285 1.10 -7.26 0.67
N THR A 286 1.61 -6.04 0.54
CA THR A 286 1.52 -5.00 1.58
C THR A 286 0.57 -3.88 1.13
N PRO A 287 -0.01 -3.09 2.05
CA PRO A 287 -0.86 -1.96 1.68
C PRO A 287 -0.14 -0.93 0.79
N SER A 288 1.08 -0.51 1.17
CA SER A 288 1.91 0.42 0.40
C SER A 288 2.93 -0.32 -0.47
N PHE A 289 2.65 -0.41 -1.76
CA PHE A 289 3.51 -1.07 -2.74
C PHE A 289 4.45 -0.06 -3.42
N ARG A 290 5.59 0.20 -2.78
CA ARG A 290 6.47 1.34 -3.12
C ARG A 290 7.94 0.95 -3.18
N SER A 291 8.60 1.22 -4.31
CA SER A 291 10.05 1.05 -4.43
C SER A 291 10.79 2.35 -4.14
N HIS A 292 11.78 2.29 -3.25
CA HIS A 292 12.60 3.42 -2.84
C HIS A 292 13.91 2.94 -2.23
N GLY A 293 14.93 3.79 -2.25
CA GLY A 293 16.19 3.53 -1.58
C GLY A 293 17.36 4.18 -2.28
N ARG A 294 18.55 3.98 -1.70
CA ARG A 294 19.82 4.39 -2.28
C ARG A 294 20.19 3.50 -3.46
N ILE A 295 21.06 4.02 -4.32
CA ILE A 295 21.38 3.42 -5.62
C ILE A 295 20.08 3.32 -6.43
N TRP A 296 19.47 4.48 -6.68
CA TRP A 296 18.08 4.59 -7.10
C TRP A 296 17.76 3.82 -8.38
N ARG A 297 18.74 3.68 -9.30
CA ARG A 297 18.58 2.90 -10.54
C ARG A 297 18.25 1.44 -10.28
N LEU A 298 18.77 0.84 -9.21
CA LEU A 298 18.43 -0.54 -8.81
C LEU A 298 17.07 -0.66 -8.12
N ARG A 299 16.39 0.47 -7.88
CA ARG A 299 15.00 0.51 -7.39
C ARG A 299 13.99 0.55 -8.53
N LEU A 300 14.47 0.67 -9.78
CA LEU A 300 13.67 0.46 -10.97
C LEU A 300 13.55 -1.05 -11.22
N PRO A 301 12.37 -1.57 -11.61
CA PRO A 301 12.19 -2.98 -11.91
C PRO A 301 13.18 -3.57 -12.94
N TRP A 302 13.60 -2.77 -13.92
CA TRP A 302 14.57 -3.15 -14.95
C TRP A 302 16.03 -2.83 -14.59
N GLY A 303 16.28 -2.18 -13.45
CA GLY A 303 17.60 -1.67 -13.07
C GLY A 303 18.69 -2.73 -13.02
N TRP A 304 18.33 -3.94 -12.57
CA TRP A 304 19.24 -5.08 -12.47
C TRP A 304 19.66 -5.66 -13.83
N GLY A 305 18.87 -5.42 -14.88
CA GLY A 305 19.21 -5.81 -16.25
C GLY A 305 20.23 -4.90 -16.94
N LEU A 306 20.60 -3.78 -16.30
CA LEU A 306 21.57 -2.82 -16.83
C LEU A 306 23.01 -3.31 -16.59
N ALA A 307 23.97 -2.69 -17.27
CA ALA A 307 25.38 -3.04 -17.18
C ALA A 307 26.03 -2.62 -15.85
N ASP A 308 25.51 -1.57 -15.20
CA ASP A 308 25.96 -1.07 -13.91
C ASP A 308 24.81 -0.54 -13.06
N TRP A 309 25.04 -0.41 -11.76
CA TRP A 309 24.07 0.06 -10.77
C TRP A 309 23.98 1.59 -10.67
N GLY A 310 24.81 2.31 -11.41
CA GLY A 310 24.82 3.75 -11.50
C GLY A 310 25.67 4.50 -10.48
N PHE A 311 25.15 5.60 -9.94
CA PHE A 311 25.91 6.46 -9.03
C PHE A 311 25.87 5.93 -7.60
N PRO A 312 26.99 6.00 -6.85
CA PRO A 312 27.08 5.38 -5.53
C PRO A 312 26.33 6.16 -4.45
N GLU A 313 25.90 7.39 -4.75
CA GLU A 313 25.14 8.26 -3.83
C GLU A 313 25.76 8.36 -2.42
N GLY A 314 27.10 8.32 -2.35
CA GLY A 314 27.85 8.36 -1.08
C GLY A 314 27.75 7.08 -0.25
N GLN A 315 27.43 5.93 -0.84
CA GLN A 315 27.48 4.62 -0.17
C GLN A 315 28.89 4.07 -0.10
N THR A 316 29.24 3.53 1.07
CA THR A 316 30.50 2.81 1.32
C THR A 316 30.39 1.34 0.96
N GLU A 317 29.20 0.75 1.12
CA GLU A 317 28.89 -0.62 0.69
C GLU A 317 28.01 -0.57 -0.56
N LEU A 318 28.52 -1.16 -1.64
CA LEU A 318 27.89 -1.15 -2.94
C LEU A 318 27.37 -2.54 -3.30
N PRO A 319 26.30 -2.62 -4.12
CA PRO A 319 25.83 -3.87 -4.69
C PRO A 319 26.97 -4.58 -5.45
N PRO A 320 27.08 -5.91 -5.38
CA PRO A 320 28.11 -6.63 -6.12
C PRO A 320 27.91 -6.43 -7.63
N ALA A 321 28.96 -6.00 -8.35
CA ALA A 321 28.89 -5.79 -9.79
C ALA A 321 28.54 -7.07 -10.57
N SER A 322 28.78 -8.25 -9.99
CA SER A 322 28.41 -9.56 -10.55
C SER A 322 26.90 -9.79 -10.64
N GLU A 323 26.09 -9.01 -9.92
CA GLU A 323 24.62 -9.11 -9.92
C GLU A 323 23.96 -8.30 -11.05
N MET A 324 24.75 -7.51 -11.79
CA MET A 324 24.27 -6.73 -12.93
C MET A 324 24.09 -7.61 -14.17
N ASN A 325 23.47 -7.07 -15.22
CA ASN A 325 23.08 -7.81 -16.43
C ASN A 325 22.14 -8.99 -16.11
N ASN A 326 21.25 -8.81 -15.13
CA ASN A 326 20.26 -9.78 -14.71
C ASN A 326 18.84 -9.35 -15.14
N PRO A 327 18.44 -9.61 -16.40
CA PRO A 327 17.12 -9.21 -16.91
C PRO A 327 15.96 -10.03 -16.32
N GLU A 328 16.22 -11.15 -15.64
CA GLU A 328 15.18 -11.98 -15.03
C GLU A 328 14.38 -11.23 -13.96
N ILE A 329 15.03 -10.31 -13.24
CA ILE A 329 14.41 -9.49 -12.20
C ILE A 329 13.25 -8.65 -12.74
N GLU A 330 13.37 -8.14 -13.97
CA GLU A 330 12.31 -7.39 -14.63
C GLU A 330 11.07 -8.27 -14.85
N THR A 331 11.25 -9.50 -15.31
CA THR A 331 10.14 -10.45 -15.56
C THR A 331 9.41 -10.81 -14.27
N ILE A 332 10.14 -11.00 -13.17
CA ILE A 332 9.56 -11.34 -11.87
C ILE A 332 8.79 -10.15 -11.30
N THR A 333 9.41 -8.96 -11.29
CA THR A 333 8.75 -7.75 -10.80
C THR A 333 7.52 -7.39 -11.64
N ARG A 334 7.55 -7.59 -12.96
CA ARG A 334 6.36 -7.46 -13.83
C ARG A 334 5.25 -8.41 -13.41
N SER A 335 5.53 -9.70 -13.26
CA SER A 335 4.53 -10.71 -12.89
C SER A 335 3.83 -10.39 -11.56
N TYR A 336 4.58 -9.95 -10.53
CA TYR A 336 3.99 -9.58 -9.24
C TYR A 336 3.31 -8.20 -9.26
N GLY A 337 3.81 -7.26 -10.07
CA GLY A 337 3.14 -6.00 -10.33
C GLY A 337 1.77 -6.21 -10.98
N GLU A 338 1.70 -7.03 -12.03
CA GLU A 338 0.45 -7.42 -12.66
C GLU A 338 -0.47 -8.17 -11.69
N LEU A 339 0.06 -9.12 -10.91
CA LEU A 339 -0.72 -9.84 -9.89
C LEU A 339 -1.39 -8.88 -8.90
N ARG A 340 -0.67 -7.86 -8.42
CA ARG A 340 -1.24 -6.82 -7.57
C ARG A 340 -2.41 -6.11 -8.24
N TYR A 341 -2.27 -5.71 -9.51
CA TYR A 341 -3.32 -4.96 -10.23
C TYR A 341 -4.55 -5.83 -10.52
N ARG A 342 -4.35 -7.10 -10.86
CA ARG A 342 -5.44 -8.07 -11.02
C ARG A 342 -6.18 -8.31 -9.71
N LEU A 343 -5.51 -8.21 -8.55
CA LEU A 343 -6.12 -8.33 -7.23
C LEU A 343 -6.67 -7.01 -6.67
N ILE A 344 -6.75 -5.92 -7.45
CA ILE A 344 -7.26 -4.65 -6.94
C ILE A 344 -8.72 -4.71 -6.48
N PRO A 345 -9.66 -5.37 -7.18
CA PRO A 345 -11.02 -5.51 -6.66
C PRO A 345 -11.07 -6.13 -5.25
N TYR A 346 -10.22 -7.14 -5.00
CA TYR A 346 -10.07 -7.76 -3.69
C TYR A 346 -9.41 -6.80 -2.69
N THR A 347 -8.25 -6.25 -3.04
CA THR A 347 -7.45 -5.36 -2.19
C THR A 347 -8.19 -4.07 -1.80
N TYR A 348 -8.93 -3.48 -2.73
CA TYR A 348 -9.73 -2.29 -2.49
C TYR A 348 -10.93 -2.56 -1.58
N THR A 349 -11.55 -3.73 -1.73
CA THR A 349 -12.56 -4.22 -0.80
C THR A 349 -11.98 -4.41 0.61
N LEU A 350 -10.75 -4.92 0.75
CA LEU A 350 -10.10 -5.02 2.06
C LEU A 350 -9.85 -3.65 2.69
N ALA A 351 -9.52 -2.62 1.90
CA ALA A 351 -9.41 -1.25 2.41
C ALA A 351 -10.77 -0.74 2.94
N ARG A 352 -11.87 -1.09 2.28
CA ARG A 352 -13.22 -0.81 2.76
C ARG A 352 -13.56 -1.56 4.04
N GLU A 353 -13.21 -2.85 4.12
CA GLU A 353 -13.38 -3.66 5.32
C GLU A 353 -12.60 -3.09 6.51
N ALA A 354 -11.38 -2.60 6.28
CA ALA A 354 -10.56 -1.96 7.31
C ALA A 354 -11.22 -0.70 7.87
N ARG A 355 -11.84 0.11 7.00
CA ARG A 355 -12.64 1.26 7.44
C ARG A 355 -13.85 0.83 8.26
N ASP A 356 -14.64 -0.10 7.74
CA ASP A 356 -15.96 -0.42 8.31
C ASP A 356 -15.86 -1.25 9.59
N THR A 357 -14.79 -2.03 9.75
CA THR A 357 -14.67 -3.03 10.84
C THR A 357 -13.36 -2.94 11.62
N GLY A 358 -12.39 -2.14 11.19
CA GLY A 358 -11.03 -2.13 11.76
C GLY A 358 -10.15 -3.31 11.32
N MET A 359 -10.69 -4.30 10.60
CA MET A 359 -9.92 -5.47 10.17
C MET A 359 -8.91 -5.10 9.07
N PRO A 360 -7.58 -5.25 9.31
CA PRO A 360 -6.58 -4.75 8.37
C PRO A 360 -6.47 -5.61 7.11
N LEU A 361 -5.76 -5.11 6.10
CA LEU A 361 -5.47 -5.88 4.88
C LEU A 361 -4.47 -7.01 5.19
N MET A 362 -3.40 -6.70 5.91
CA MET A 362 -2.39 -7.65 6.35
C MET A 362 -2.73 -8.15 7.76
N ARG A 363 -3.11 -9.43 7.89
CA ARG A 363 -3.70 -10.00 9.10
C ARG A 363 -2.79 -11.05 9.72
N ALA A 364 -2.51 -10.89 11.02
CA ALA A 364 -1.99 -12.01 11.80
C ALA A 364 -2.97 -13.19 11.75
N LEU A 365 -2.45 -14.41 11.71
CA LEU A 365 -3.28 -15.61 11.56
C LEU A 365 -4.31 -15.74 12.69
N TRP A 366 -3.95 -15.37 13.92
CA TRP A 366 -4.85 -15.46 15.08
C TRP A 366 -6.12 -14.61 14.97
N LEU A 367 -6.17 -13.61 14.08
CA LEU A 367 -7.39 -12.83 13.83
C LEU A 367 -8.53 -13.71 13.28
N HIS A 368 -8.19 -14.81 12.60
CA HIS A 368 -9.16 -15.78 12.07
C HIS A 368 -9.06 -17.16 12.76
N TYR A 369 -7.96 -17.41 13.48
CA TYR A 369 -7.68 -18.68 14.15
C TYR A 369 -7.23 -18.45 15.61
N PRO A 370 -8.05 -17.82 16.48
CA PRO A 370 -7.62 -17.40 17.82
C PRO A 370 -7.30 -18.57 18.75
N GLU A 371 -7.98 -19.71 18.60
CA GLU A 371 -7.77 -20.90 19.43
C GLU A 371 -6.54 -21.73 19.01
N ASP A 372 -6.03 -21.51 17.80
CA ASP A 372 -4.87 -22.21 17.26
C ASP A 372 -3.57 -21.64 17.86
N GLU A 373 -2.94 -22.41 18.75
CA GLU A 373 -1.70 -22.01 19.44
C GLU A 373 -0.57 -21.70 18.45
N ARG A 374 -0.51 -22.44 17.34
CA ARG A 374 0.52 -22.23 16.33
C ARG A 374 0.25 -20.92 15.60
N ALA A 375 -0.97 -20.69 15.13
CA ALA A 375 -1.37 -19.45 14.46
C ALA A 375 -1.10 -18.18 15.29
N ARG A 376 -1.24 -18.26 16.62
CA ARG A 376 -0.91 -17.15 17.55
C ARG A 376 0.56 -16.78 17.61
N SER A 377 1.45 -17.73 17.32
CA SER A 377 2.91 -17.54 17.43
C SER A 377 3.59 -17.21 16.11
N VAL A 378 2.89 -17.38 14.99
CA VAL A 378 3.46 -17.23 13.65
C VAL A 378 3.63 -15.74 13.30
N SER A 379 4.85 -15.35 12.93
CA SER A 379 5.20 -13.96 12.58
C SER A 379 5.90 -13.82 11.22
N SER A 380 5.98 -14.92 10.47
CA SER A 380 6.74 -15.03 9.21
C SER A 380 5.88 -15.25 7.96
N GLU A 381 4.57 -15.29 8.16
CA GLU A 381 3.51 -15.40 7.16
C GLU A 381 2.24 -14.77 7.75
N TYR A 382 1.28 -14.42 6.90
CA TYR A 382 0.09 -13.67 7.27
C TYR A 382 -1.04 -13.93 6.28
N LEU A 383 -2.25 -13.51 6.61
CA LEU A 383 -3.34 -13.48 5.64
C LEU A 383 -3.42 -12.10 4.98
N TRP A 384 -3.52 -12.07 3.65
CA TRP A 384 -3.95 -10.91 2.88
C TRP A 384 -5.47 -10.98 2.73
N GLY A 385 -6.17 -10.19 3.56
CA GLY A 385 -7.60 -10.37 3.79
C GLY A 385 -7.90 -11.67 4.54
N ARG A 386 -9.04 -12.31 4.26
CA ARG A 386 -9.39 -13.62 4.84
C ARG A 386 -8.90 -14.80 4.00
N ASP A 387 -8.71 -14.59 2.70
CA ASP A 387 -8.74 -15.69 1.74
C ASP A 387 -7.38 -16.08 1.16
N LEU A 388 -6.35 -15.25 1.32
CA LEU A 388 -5.01 -15.52 0.80
C LEU A 388 -4.00 -15.58 1.93
N LEU A 389 -3.36 -16.73 2.14
CA LEU A 389 -2.19 -16.85 3.02
C LEU A 389 -0.93 -16.55 2.22
N VAL A 390 -0.12 -15.60 2.70
CA VAL A 390 1.10 -15.12 2.06
C VAL A 390 2.30 -15.47 2.95
N ALA A 391 3.27 -16.19 2.40
CA ALA A 391 4.48 -16.59 3.11
C ALA A 391 5.75 -16.13 2.37
N PRO A 392 6.27 -14.93 2.67
CA PRO A 392 7.47 -14.40 2.01
C PRO A 392 8.69 -15.30 2.15
N VAL A 393 9.53 -15.29 1.11
CA VAL A 393 10.85 -15.95 1.11
C VAL A 393 11.90 -14.91 1.46
N PHE A 394 12.53 -15.07 2.62
CA PHE A 394 13.48 -14.08 3.18
C PHE A 394 14.84 -14.70 3.52
N LYS A 395 15.19 -15.84 2.90
CA LYS A 395 16.52 -16.45 2.99
C LYS A 395 17.15 -16.49 1.60
N GLN A 396 18.40 -16.06 1.52
CA GLN A 396 19.18 -16.10 0.29
C GLN A 396 19.30 -17.52 -0.28
N GLY A 397 19.14 -17.68 -1.59
CA GLY A 397 19.28 -18.95 -2.30
C GLY A 397 18.30 -20.04 -1.83
N ALA A 398 17.19 -19.66 -1.20
CA ALA A 398 16.23 -20.63 -0.69
C ALA A 398 15.59 -21.41 -1.84
N ALA A 399 15.74 -22.74 -1.79
CA ALA A 399 15.03 -23.68 -2.67
C ALA A 399 13.69 -24.15 -2.07
N ARG A 400 13.47 -23.90 -0.77
CA ARG A 400 12.27 -24.34 -0.05
C ARG A 400 11.86 -23.36 1.05
N ARG A 401 10.56 -23.31 1.34
CA ARG A 401 9.95 -22.54 2.44
C ARG A 401 8.98 -23.43 3.22
N GLU A 402 9.16 -23.50 4.53
CA GLU A 402 8.15 -24.09 5.42
C GLU A 402 7.00 -23.09 5.60
N VAL A 403 5.75 -23.54 5.54
CA VAL A 403 4.56 -22.68 5.65
C VAL A 403 3.59 -23.35 6.61
N TYR A 404 3.11 -22.66 7.64
CA TYR A 404 2.05 -23.19 8.47
C TYR A 404 0.70 -22.84 7.85
N LEU A 405 -0.06 -23.87 7.48
CA LEU A 405 -1.44 -23.71 7.02
C LEU A 405 -2.36 -23.92 8.23
N PRO A 406 -3.14 -22.92 8.66
CA PRO A 406 -4.15 -23.08 9.71
C PRO A 406 -5.22 -24.10 9.32
N ALA A 407 -6.04 -24.52 10.29
CA ALA A 407 -7.11 -25.48 10.05
C ALA A 407 -8.04 -25.09 8.87
N GLY A 408 -8.48 -26.09 8.11
CA GLY A 408 -9.19 -25.94 6.83
C GLY A 408 -8.38 -26.44 5.66
N ASP A 409 -8.95 -26.39 4.46
CA ASP A 409 -8.22 -26.72 3.23
C ASP A 409 -7.75 -25.47 2.51
N TRP A 410 -6.64 -25.61 1.81
CA TRP A 410 -5.92 -24.54 1.13
C TRP A 410 -5.48 -24.99 -0.26
N TYR A 411 -5.42 -24.06 -1.20
CA TYR A 411 -5.01 -24.30 -2.57
C TYR A 411 -3.74 -23.51 -2.86
N ASP A 412 -2.67 -24.19 -3.28
CA ASP A 412 -1.48 -23.49 -3.77
C ASP A 412 -1.87 -22.62 -4.98
N TRP A 413 -1.64 -21.32 -4.88
CA TRP A 413 -2.06 -20.34 -5.89
C TRP A 413 -1.46 -20.62 -7.26
N TRP A 414 -0.28 -21.22 -7.31
CA TRP A 414 0.48 -21.42 -8.55
C TRP A 414 0.15 -22.75 -9.21
N THR A 415 -0.05 -23.82 -8.44
CA THR A 415 -0.28 -25.17 -8.98
C THR A 415 -1.74 -25.62 -8.93
N GLY A 416 -2.56 -24.97 -8.10
CA GLY A 416 -3.93 -25.41 -7.80
C GLY A 416 -3.99 -26.65 -6.91
N GLU A 417 -2.87 -27.13 -6.37
CA GLU A 417 -2.83 -28.29 -5.48
C GLU A 417 -3.61 -28.00 -4.19
N ARG A 418 -4.54 -28.89 -3.84
CA ARG A 418 -5.28 -28.84 -2.57
C ARG A 418 -4.46 -29.49 -1.46
N LEU A 419 -4.32 -28.79 -0.34
CA LEU A 419 -3.59 -29.19 0.85
C LEU A 419 -4.49 -29.03 2.07
N SER A 420 -4.47 -30.01 2.97
CA SER A 420 -5.14 -29.89 4.27
C SER A 420 -4.24 -29.18 5.27
N GLY A 421 -4.82 -28.20 5.95
CA GLY A 421 -4.17 -27.39 6.97
C GLY A 421 -4.19 -28.00 8.36
N GLY A 422 -3.97 -27.16 9.37
CA GLY A 422 -3.63 -27.58 10.74
C GLY A 422 -2.19 -28.10 10.86
N ARG A 423 -1.33 -27.82 9.87
CA ARG A 423 0.03 -28.37 9.79
C ARG A 423 0.98 -27.46 9.04
N THR A 424 2.28 -27.69 9.27
CA THR A 424 3.33 -27.14 8.42
C THR A 424 3.47 -27.98 7.15
N VAL A 425 3.60 -27.31 6.01
CA VAL A 425 3.97 -27.89 4.71
C VAL A 425 5.32 -27.34 4.26
N THR A 426 6.02 -28.10 3.41
CA THR A 426 7.26 -27.66 2.78
C THR A 426 6.98 -27.38 1.32
N ARG A 427 7.19 -26.13 0.90
CA ARG A 427 7.00 -25.68 -0.48
C ARG A 427 8.33 -25.47 -1.15
N GLU A 428 8.57 -26.17 -2.25
CA GLU A 428 9.69 -25.88 -3.15
C GLU A 428 9.45 -24.50 -3.81
N VAL A 429 10.48 -23.67 -3.84
CA VAL A 429 10.45 -22.31 -4.37
C VAL A 429 11.66 -22.06 -5.26
N ASP A 430 11.45 -21.41 -6.40
CA ASP A 430 12.49 -20.73 -7.17
C ASP A 430 12.30 -19.21 -7.04
N LEU A 431 13.11 -18.40 -7.73
CA LEU A 431 13.03 -16.94 -7.64
C LEU A 431 11.69 -16.39 -8.12
N SER A 432 10.97 -17.06 -9.02
CA SER A 432 9.67 -16.61 -9.53
C SER A 432 8.51 -16.90 -8.58
N ILE A 433 8.69 -17.81 -7.61
CA ILE A 433 7.61 -18.29 -6.73
C ILE A 433 7.81 -17.80 -5.29
N MET A 434 6.84 -17.02 -4.79
CA MET A 434 6.57 -16.82 -3.38
C MET A 434 5.34 -17.65 -3.00
N PRO A 435 5.39 -18.50 -1.96
CA PRO A 435 4.22 -19.29 -1.56
C PRO A 435 3.01 -18.41 -1.21
N ILE A 436 1.90 -18.69 -1.89
CA ILE A 436 0.59 -18.09 -1.67
C ILE A 436 -0.44 -19.22 -1.69
N TYR A 437 -1.35 -19.23 -0.72
CA TYR A 437 -2.40 -20.24 -0.64
C TYR A 437 -3.78 -19.60 -0.54
N ALA A 438 -4.71 -20.00 -1.40
CA ALA A 438 -6.10 -19.59 -1.34
C ALA A 438 -6.90 -20.53 -0.44
N ARG A 439 -7.73 -19.98 0.45
CA ARG A 439 -8.59 -20.75 1.35
C ARG A 439 -9.68 -21.48 0.56
N ALA A 440 -10.03 -22.71 0.96
CA ALA A 440 -11.26 -23.34 0.48
C ALA A 440 -12.50 -22.49 0.84
N GLY A 441 -13.42 -22.32 -0.10
CA GLY A 441 -14.55 -21.39 -0.04
C GLY A 441 -14.19 -19.93 -0.30
N ALA A 442 -12.97 -19.63 -0.77
CA ALA A 442 -12.63 -18.27 -1.18
C ALA A 442 -13.37 -17.87 -2.47
N VAL A 443 -13.93 -16.66 -2.48
CA VAL A 443 -14.49 -16.01 -3.66
C VAL A 443 -13.66 -14.76 -3.94
N ILE A 444 -12.80 -14.81 -4.94
CA ILE A 444 -11.77 -13.80 -5.19
C ILE A 444 -12.04 -13.11 -6.53
N PRO A 445 -12.44 -11.82 -6.55
CA PRO A 445 -12.51 -11.05 -7.77
C PRO A 445 -11.11 -10.72 -8.28
N PHE A 446 -10.90 -10.97 -9.57
CA PHE A 446 -9.61 -10.97 -10.23
C PHE A 446 -9.72 -10.32 -11.60
N ASP A 447 -9.27 -9.08 -11.68
CA ASP A 447 -9.36 -8.25 -12.88
C ASP A 447 -8.38 -8.70 -13.99
N PRO A 448 -8.61 -8.26 -15.23
CA PRO A 448 -7.56 -8.23 -16.24
C PRO A 448 -6.42 -7.29 -15.82
N VAL A 449 -5.29 -7.38 -16.53
CA VAL A 449 -4.12 -6.54 -16.25
C VAL A 449 -4.41 -5.09 -16.66
N ARG A 450 -4.11 -4.15 -15.77
CA ARG A 450 -4.10 -2.71 -16.02
C ARG A 450 -2.70 -2.13 -15.82
N GLN A 451 -2.38 -1.02 -16.48
CA GLN A 451 -1.12 -0.29 -16.43
C GLN A 451 -1.15 0.86 -15.41
N TYR A 452 -2.35 1.30 -15.02
CA TYR A 452 -2.67 2.27 -13.97
C TYR A 452 -4.11 2.02 -13.51
N MET A 453 -4.52 2.47 -12.31
CA MET A 453 -5.79 2.05 -11.69
C MET A 453 -7.04 2.32 -12.52
N ASP A 454 -7.04 3.44 -13.24
CA ASP A 454 -8.21 3.92 -13.98
C ASP A 454 -8.12 3.61 -15.48
N GLU A 455 -7.16 2.78 -15.92
CA GLU A 455 -7.10 2.32 -17.31
C GLU A 455 -8.34 1.51 -17.63
N GLU A 456 -9.11 1.90 -18.65
CA GLU A 456 -10.24 1.12 -19.15
C GLU A 456 -9.75 -0.19 -19.79
N VAL A 457 -10.47 -1.27 -19.54
CA VAL A 457 -10.19 -2.62 -20.05
C VAL A 457 -11.47 -3.26 -20.54
N ASP A 458 -11.39 -4.01 -21.63
CA ASP A 458 -12.54 -4.63 -22.28
C ASP A 458 -12.90 -5.97 -21.66
N GLU A 459 -11.94 -6.67 -21.03
CA GLU A 459 -12.18 -7.97 -20.42
C GLU A 459 -12.95 -7.86 -19.09
N PRO A 460 -13.90 -8.77 -18.84
CA PRO A 460 -14.63 -8.81 -17.59
C PRO A 460 -13.74 -9.25 -16.41
N THR A 461 -14.10 -8.80 -15.21
CA THR A 461 -13.54 -9.33 -13.96
C THR A 461 -13.84 -10.83 -13.84
N THR A 462 -12.81 -11.63 -13.55
CA THR A 462 -12.97 -13.04 -13.22
C THR A 462 -13.26 -13.22 -11.74
N ILE A 463 -14.33 -13.93 -11.37
CA ILE A 463 -14.60 -14.34 -10.00
C ILE A 463 -14.06 -15.76 -9.82
N LYS A 464 -12.91 -15.89 -9.17
CA LYS A 464 -12.31 -17.18 -8.84
C LYS A 464 -12.98 -17.76 -7.61
N VAL A 465 -13.57 -18.94 -7.73
CA VAL A 465 -14.23 -19.65 -6.63
C VAL A 465 -13.45 -20.91 -6.30
N PHE A 466 -12.87 -20.97 -5.10
CA PHE A 466 -12.12 -22.12 -4.62
C PHE A 466 -13.06 -23.06 -3.85
N ARG A 467 -13.28 -24.27 -4.37
CA ARG A 467 -14.18 -25.27 -3.79
C ARG A 467 -13.72 -25.81 -2.45
N GLY A 468 -14.55 -26.66 -1.83
CA GLY A 468 -14.24 -27.44 -0.64
C GLY A 468 -14.79 -26.87 0.67
N ALA A 469 -15.42 -25.69 0.62
CA ALA A 469 -16.18 -25.10 1.71
C ALA A 469 -17.08 -23.98 1.18
N ASP A 470 -18.09 -23.61 1.94
CA ASP A 470 -18.91 -22.42 1.64
C ASP A 470 -18.10 -21.13 1.77
N GLY A 471 -18.55 -20.10 1.06
CA GLY A 471 -17.83 -18.86 0.88
C GLY A 471 -18.71 -17.64 0.80
N GLU A 472 -18.19 -16.51 1.24
CA GLU A 472 -18.84 -15.22 1.02
C GLU A 472 -17.79 -14.14 0.78
N PHE A 473 -18.05 -13.28 -0.20
CA PHE A 473 -17.29 -12.07 -0.45
C PHE A 473 -18.24 -10.95 -0.90
N THR A 474 -18.11 -9.75 -0.36
CA THR A 474 -18.87 -8.58 -0.82
C THR A 474 -17.93 -7.60 -1.48
N LEU A 475 -17.93 -7.59 -2.82
CA LEU A 475 -17.14 -6.68 -3.63
C LEU A 475 -17.61 -5.24 -3.40
N TYR A 476 -16.67 -4.38 -2.98
CA TYR A 476 -16.90 -2.94 -2.84
C TYR A 476 -16.26 -2.17 -4.00
N GLU A 477 -17.01 -1.23 -4.55
CA GLU A 477 -16.54 -0.30 -5.57
C GLU A 477 -17.07 1.11 -5.30
N ASP A 478 -16.30 2.11 -5.68
CA ASP A 478 -16.71 3.51 -5.77
C ASP A 478 -15.84 4.18 -6.85
N ASP A 479 -15.90 5.50 -6.97
CA ASP A 479 -15.10 6.23 -7.96
C ASP A 479 -13.59 6.24 -7.69
N GLY A 480 -13.14 5.76 -6.52
CA GLY A 480 -11.73 5.75 -6.12
C GLY A 480 -11.10 7.12 -5.87
N VAL A 481 -11.86 8.21 -5.97
CA VAL A 481 -11.32 9.59 -6.00
C VAL A 481 -11.99 10.49 -4.98
N SER A 482 -13.32 10.52 -4.90
CA SER A 482 -14.07 11.54 -4.16
C SER A 482 -14.33 11.19 -2.71
N LEU A 483 -14.85 12.12 -1.91
CA LEU A 483 -15.26 11.85 -0.52
C LEU A 483 -16.66 11.25 -0.40
N ASP A 484 -17.33 10.93 -1.52
CA ASP A 484 -18.70 10.40 -1.54
C ASP A 484 -18.86 9.11 -0.72
N TYR A 485 -17.79 8.31 -0.56
CA TYR A 485 -17.81 7.12 0.29
C TYR A 485 -18.16 7.44 1.76
N LEU A 486 -17.84 8.65 2.25
CA LEU A 486 -18.21 9.10 3.61
C LEU A 486 -19.72 9.27 3.77
N GLN A 487 -20.43 9.51 2.66
CA GLN A 487 -21.89 9.59 2.61
C GLN A 487 -22.53 8.21 2.36
N GLY A 488 -21.74 7.13 2.43
CA GLY A 488 -22.21 5.77 2.16
C GLY A 488 -22.53 5.51 0.68
N ARG A 489 -21.99 6.31 -0.24
CA ARG A 489 -22.19 6.14 -1.68
C ARG A 489 -21.11 5.20 -2.24
N GLY A 490 -21.54 4.13 -2.89
CA GLY A 490 -20.65 3.10 -3.46
C GLY A 490 -21.48 1.92 -3.96
N ALA A 491 -20.85 0.93 -4.57
CA ALA A 491 -21.49 -0.30 -5.02
C ALA A 491 -21.03 -1.48 -4.14
N TRP A 492 -21.98 -2.29 -3.69
CA TRP A 492 -21.73 -3.53 -2.97
C TRP A 492 -22.39 -4.69 -3.69
N THR A 493 -21.57 -5.59 -4.23
CA THR A 493 -22.02 -6.83 -4.88
C THR A 493 -21.64 -8.00 -4.00
N ARG A 494 -22.63 -8.59 -3.32
CA ARG A 494 -22.46 -9.76 -2.45
C ARG A 494 -22.43 -11.02 -3.29
N MET A 495 -21.46 -11.88 -3.03
CA MET A 495 -21.25 -13.15 -3.71
C MET A 495 -21.19 -14.26 -2.66
N ILE A 496 -22.08 -15.24 -2.76
CA ILE A 496 -22.24 -16.32 -1.78
C ILE A 496 -22.06 -17.65 -2.52
N TRP A 497 -21.04 -18.41 -2.13
CA TRP A 497 -20.75 -19.74 -2.65
C TRP A 497 -21.29 -20.80 -1.70
N ASP A 498 -22.13 -21.69 -2.25
CA ASP A 498 -22.58 -22.93 -1.62
C ASP A 498 -21.85 -24.09 -2.32
N ASP A 499 -20.94 -24.75 -1.60
CA ASP A 499 -20.07 -25.77 -2.18
C ASP A 499 -20.81 -27.09 -2.44
N ALA A 500 -21.78 -27.42 -1.58
CA ALA A 500 -22.55 -28.64 -1.67
C ALA A 500 -23.46 -28.64 -2.90
N GLU A 501 -24.06 -27.48 -3.20
CA GLU A 501 -24.93 -27.29 -4.36
C GLU A 501 -24.19 -26.76 -5.59
N ALA A 502 -22.86 -26.56 -5.47
CA ALA A 502 -22.01 -25.98 -6.50
C ALA A 502 -22.60 -24.69 -7.10
N ARG A 503 -23.12 -23.81 -6.24
CA ARG A 503 -23.88 -22.62 -6.65
C ARG A 503 -23.26 -21.33 -6.13
N LEU A 504 -23.01 -20.40 -7.04
CA LEU A 504 -22.69 -19.01 -6.71
C LEU A 504 -23.95 -18.15 -6.82
N THR A 505 -24.30 -17.45 -5.76
CA THR A 505 -25.34 -16.40 -5.74
C THR A 505 -24.69 -15.04 -5.77
N ILE A 506 -25.12 -14.16 -6.68
CA ILE A 506 -24.67 -12.77 -6.79
C ILE A 506 -25.86 -11.85 -6.56
N GLU A 507 -25.81 -10.98 -5.54
CA GLU A 507 -26.92 -10.12 -5.14
C GLU A 507 -26.44 -8.76 -4.60
N PRO A 508 -27.30 -7.73 -4.53
CA PRO A 508 -26.97 -6.47 -3.85
C PRO A 508 -26.55 -6.71 -2.40
N GLY A 509 -25.43 -6.12 -1.99
CA GLY A 509 -24.81 -6.32 -0.67
C GLY A 509 -24.65 -5.06 0.18
N ALA A 510 -25.30 -3.96 -0.17
CA ALA A 510 -25.07 -2.68 0.50
C ALA A 510 -25.52 -2.72 1.97
N PRO A 511 -24.71 -2.18 2.90
CA PRO A 511 -25.11 -2.10 4.29
C PRO A 511 -26.29 -1.13 4.48
N PRO A 512 -27.08 -1.28 5.57
CA PRO A 512 -28.18 -0.36 5.86
C PRO A 512 -27.75 1.11 5.85
N GLY A 513 -28.51 1.95 5.13
CA GLY A 513 -28.25 3.39 5.02
C GLY A 513 -27.25 3.79 3.93
N ALA A 514 -26.58 2.84 3.28
CA ALA A 514 -25.74 3.13 2.12
C ALA A 514 -26.58 3.38 0.86
N VAL A 515 -26.07 4.23 -0.03
CA VAL A 515 -26.62 4.45 -1.37
C VAL A 515 -25.88 3.51 -2.32
N ASN A 516 -26.53 2.42 -2.70
CA ASN A 516 -25.94 1.40 -3.57
C ASN A 516 -25.95 1.85 -5.04
N LEU A 517 -24.78 2.21 -5.58
CA LEU A 517 -24.55 2.68 -6.94
C LEU A 517 -24.16 1.53 -7.87
N LEU A 518 -24.95 0.46 -7.90
CA LEU A 518 -24.66 -0.70 -8.75
C LEU A 518 -24.62 -0.29 -10.22
N PRO A 519 -23.65 -0.82 -11.01
CA PRO A 519 -23.58 -0.52 -12.44
C PRO A 519 -24.83 -1.02 -13.16
N GLU A 520 -25.27 -0.30 -14.21
CA GLU A 520 -26.46 -0.65 -15.01
C GLU A 520 -26.37 -2.04 -15.67
N GLY A 521 -25.15 -2.55 -15.85
CA GLY A 521 -24.88 -3.92 -16.23
C GLY A 521 -23.38 -4.21 -16.20
N ARG A 522 -23.01 -5.34 -15.61
CA ARG A 522 -21.63 -5.83 -15.58
C ARG A 522 -21.57 -7.29 -16.00
N THR A 523 -20.51 -7.66 -16.70
CA THR A 523 -20.21 -9.05 -17.01
C THR A 523 -19.12 -9.54 -16.08
N PHE A 524 -19.33 -10.71 -15.48
CA PHE A 524 -18.34 -11.47 -14.74
C PHE A 524 -18.04 -12.78 -15.47
N VAL A 525 -16.81 -13.26 -15.36
CA VAL A 525 -16.47 -14.66 -15.68
C VAL A 525 -16.27 -15.38 -14.36
N VAL A 526 -17.14 -16.30 -14.01
CA VAL A 526 -16.96 -17.12 -12.80
C VAL A 526 -16.12 -18.33 -13.17
N GLU A 527 -15.00 -18.54 -12.48
CA GLU A 527 -14.07 -19.65 -12.68
C GLU A 527 -14.05 -20.52 -11.42
N LEU A 528 -14.41 -21.80 -11.57
CA LEU A 528 -14.44 -22.77 -10.48
C LEU A 528 -13.11 -23.52 -10.38
N LEU A 529 -12.50 -23.49 -9.20
CA LEU A 529 -11.19 -24.08 -8.90
C LEU A 529 -11.31 -25.14 -7.79
N PRO A 530 -10.67 -26.32 -7.92
CA PRO A 530 -9.89 -26.77 -9.06
C PRO A 530 -10.79 -27.27 -10.20
N GLY A 531 -10.27 -27.28 -11.43
CA GLY A 531 -10.96 -27.80 -12.62
C GLY A 531 -11.07 -26.78 -13.75
N GLY A 532 -11.15 -25.49 -13.43
CA GLY A 532 -11.14 -24.40 -14.42
C GLY A 532 -12.43 -24.30 -15.24
N GLU A 533 -13.55 -24.87 -14.76
CA GLU A 533 -14.85 -24.66 -15.40
C GLU A 533 -15.22 -23.17 -15.30
N THR A 534 -15.65 -22.57 -16.40
CA THR A 534 -15.99 -21.15 -16.45
C THR A 534 -17.43 -20.93 -16.90
N ARG A 535 -18.10 -19.94 -16.31
CA ARG A 535 -19.43 -19.46 -16.73
C ARG A 535 -19.45 -17.94 -16.80
N VAL A 536 -20.06 -17.40 -17.86
CA VAL A 536 -20.24 -15.96 -18.02
C VAL A 536 -21.56 -15.55 -17.39
N VAL A 537 -21.52 -14.50 -16.58
CA VAL A 537 -22.68 -14.01 -15.82
C VAL A 537 -22.86 -12.54 -16.11
N ARG A 538 -24.07 -12.15 -16.52
CA ARG A 538 -24.45 -10.73 -16.62
C ARG A 538 -25.23 -10.35 -15.37
N TYR A 539 -24.72 -9.39 -14.62
CA TYR A 539 -25.31 -8.89 -13.40
C TYR A 539 -25.78 -7.45 -13.62
N ALA A 540 -27.05 -7.18 -13.36
CA ALA A 540 -27.70 -5.87 -13.53
C ALA A 540 -28.39 -5.42 -12.23
N GLY A 541 -27.74 -5.69 -11.09
CA GLY A 541 -28.20 -5.23 -9.78
C GLY A 541 -29.36 -6.01 -9.14
N SER A 542 -29.79 -7.12 -9.73
CA SER A 542 -30.74 -8.07 -9.15
C SER A 542 -30.07 -9.41 -8.84
N ARG A 543 -30.60 -10.17 -7.88
CA ARG A 543 -30.08 -11.51 -7.55
C ARG A 543 -29.99 -12.40 -8.80
N VAL A 544 -28.85 -13.04 -8.99
CA VAL A 544 -28.59 -14.05 -10.03
C VAL A 544 -27.91 -15.24 -9.40
N GLU A 545 -28.23 -16.44 -9.87
CA GLU A 545 -27.62 -17.70 -9.42
C GLU A 545 -26.93 -18.41 -10.58
N VAL A 546 -25.78 -19.00 -10.27
CA VAL A 546 -24.93 -19.72 -11.22
C VAL A 546 -24.62 -21.07 -10.60
N VAL A 547 -25.24 -22.12 -11.13
CA VAL A 547 -24.98 -23.51 -10.71
C VAL A 547 -23.95 -24.11 -11.65
N PHE A 548 -23.00 -24.90 -11.15
CA PHE A 548 -21.96 -25.58 -11.92
C PHE A 548 -22.32 -27.05 -12.15
#